data_AF-A0A7L4N2W3-F1
#
_entry.id   AF-A0A7L4N2W3-F1
#
_cell.length_a   1.000
_cell.length_b   1.000
_cell.length_c   1.000
_cell.angle_alpha   90.00
_cell.angle_beta   90.00
_cell.angle_gamma   90.00
#
_symmetry.space_group_name_H-M   'P 1'
#
loop_
_entity.id
_entity.type
_entity.pdbx_description
1 polymer ?
#
loop_
_entity_poly.entity_id
_entity_poly.type
_entity_poly.pdbx_seq_one_letter_code
_entity_poly.pdbx_strand_id
1 'polypeptide(L)'
;GTDLSRLVEDFFSMKEEVLARDFDLGFSGNSDDVVMHAIHLLGNCVNITNTSRNNEFFITPSTTIPAVFELNFYSNGVFHVFIKEAIIACSLHAIQSRRYRNGTNGVSPSLISQEHLVRKAASLCYLLSNEFTISLPCQVIYQVCHESVERLIQYGILLVAE
;
A
#
# COMPACT_ATOMS: atom_id res chain seq x y z
N GLY A 1 -3.99 14.02 -13.72
CA GLY A 1 -3.62 14.93 -12.63
C GLY A 1 -4.73 14.97 -11.62
N THR A 2 -4.57 15.76 -10.57
CA THR A 2 -5.56 15.96 -9.50
C THR A 2 -5.55 17.42 -9.07
N ASP A 3 -6.68 17.88 -8.52
CA ASP A 3 -6.76 19.18 -7.86
C ASP A 3 -5.95 19.16 -6.54
N LEU A 4 -5.38 20.32 -6.17
CA LEU A 4 -4.55 20.46 -4.97
C LEU A 4 -5.31 20.10 -3.70
N SER A 5 -6.56 20.55 -3.57
CA SER A 5 -7.40 20.22 -2.40
C SER A 5 -7.57 18.72 -2.23
N ARG A 6 -7.83 18.02 -3.34
CA ARG A 6 -7.96 16.56 -3.34
C ARG A 6 -6.65 15.87 -2.97
N LEU A 7 -5.52 16.37 -3.48
CA LEU A 7 -4.20 15.84 -3.15
C LEU A 7 -3.90 15.98 -1.65
N VAL A 8 -4.26 17.11 -1.03
CA VAL A 8 -4.11 17.34 0.41
C VAL A 8 -4.99 16.41 1.23
N GLU A 9 -6.24 16.21 0.81
CA GLU A 9 -7.19 15.28 1.46
C GLU A 9 -6.70 13.82 1.40
N ASP A 10 -6.29 13.37 0.21
CA ASP A 10 -5.77 12.03 -0.01
C ASP A 10 -4.46 11.82 0.77
N PHE A 11 -3.59 12.83 0.81
CA PHE A 11 -2.36 12.79 1.62
C PHE A 11 -2.64 12.73 3.12
N PHE A 12 -3.61 13.50 3.62
CA PHE A 12 -4.04 13.43 5.01
C PHE A 12 -4.51 12.02 5.36
N SER A 13 -5.35 11.42 4.52
CA SER A 13 -5.84 10.05 4.72
C SER A 13 -4.69 9.03 4.72
N MET A 14 -3.76 9.14 3.76
CA MET A 14 -2.60 8.26 3.67
C MET A 14 -1.66 8.39 4.89
N LYS A 15 -1.46 9.62 5.40
CA LYS A 15 -0.69 9.87 6.62
C LYS A 15 -1.26 9.08 7.79
N GLU A 16 -2.57 9.12 8.01
CA GLU A 16 -3.21 8.40 9.11
C GLU A 16 -3.04 6.88 8.96
N GLU A 17 -3.12 6.34 7.74
CA GLU A 17 -2.87 4.92 7.47
C GLU A 17 -1.43 4.48 7.78
N VAL A 18 -0.44 5.34 7.49
CA VAL A 18 0.97 5.06 7.81
C VAL A 18 1.19 5.06 9.33
N LEU A 19 0.65 6.06 10.02
CA LEU A 19 0.75 6.18 11.48
C LEU A 19 0.04 5.02 12.21
N ALA A 20 -1.12 4.60 11.72
CA ALA A 20 -1.88 3.46 12.26
C ALA A 20 -1.14 2.11 12.17
N ARG A 21 -0.03 2.05 11.40
CA ARG A 21 0.84 0.88 11.24
C ARG A 21 2.17 1.02 11.98
N ASP A 22 2.26 1.97 12.91
CA ASP A 22 3.46 2.27 13.71
C ASP A 22 4.68 2.72 12.88
N PHE A 23 4.44 3.27 11.68
CA PHE A 23 5.48 3.91 10.89
C PHE A 23 5.54 5.41 11.17
N ASP A 24 6.74 5.92 11.39
CA ASP A 24 6.99 7.36 11.47
C ASP A 24 7.15 7.94 10.06
N LEU A 25 6.62 9.15 9.88
CA LEU A 25 6.74 9.93 8.66
C LEU A 25 7.96 10.86 8.67
N GLY A 26 8.53 11.13 9.85
CA GLY A 26 9.72 11.98 10.00
C GLY A 26 9.44 13.48 9.81
N PHE A 27 8.17 13.89 9.81
CA PHE A 27 7.75 15.30 9.76
C PHE A 27 6.50 15.55 10.62
N SER A 28 6.20 16.83 10.85
CA SER A 28 4.97 17.27 11.54
C SER A 28 4.45 18.56 10.89
N GLY A 29 3.24 19.00 11.26
CA GLY A 29 2.61 20.21 10.73
C GLY A 29 1.36 19.95 9.89
N ASN A 30 0.87 21.01 9.23
CA ASN A 30 -0.35 20.95 8.42
C ASN A 30 -0.10 20.24 7.08
N SER A 31 -1.07 19.43 6.64
CA SER A 31 -0.97 18.68 5.39
C SER A 31 -0.81 19.59 4.17
N ASP A 32 -1.48 20.75 4.13
CA ASP A 32 -1.37 21.73 3.06
C ASP A 32 0.08 22.19 2.84
N ASP A 33 0.74 22.61 3.92
CA ASP A 33 2.12 23.10 3.88
C ASP A 33 3.08 22.00 3.45
N VAL A 34 2.88 20.77 3.96
CA VAL A 34 3.71 19.61 3.61
C VAL A 34 3.55 19.22 2.14
N VAL A 35 2.32 19.18 1.62
CA VAL A 35 2.04 18.86 0.20
C VAL A 35 2.63 19.94 -0.71
N MET A 36 2.46 21.22 -0.38
CA MET A 36 3.05 22.31 -1.14
C MET A 36 4.57 22.26 -1.14
N HIS A 37 5.18 21.94 0.01
CA HIS A 37 6.63 21.75 0.10
C HIS A 37 7.11 20.56 -0.74
N ALA A 38 6.40 19.42 -0.68
CA ALA A 38 6.73 18.23 -1.47
C ALA A 38 6.62 18.49 -2.98
N ILE A 39 5.57 19.18 -3.43
CA ILE A 39 5.42 19.60 -4.84
C ILE A 39 6.60 20.48 -5.27
N HIS A 40 7.04 21.41 -4.42
CA HIS A 40 8.20 22.24 -4.69
C HIS A 40 9.49 21.41 -4.84
N LEU A 41 9.71 20.43 -3.97
CA LEU A 41 10.86 19.52 -4.02
C LEU A 41 10.85 18.63 -5.27
N LEU A 42 9.67 18.17 -5.70
CA LEU A 42 9.52 17.34 -6.89
C LEU A 42 9.86 18.10 -8.19
N GLY A 43 9.83 19.43 -8.18
CA GLY A 43 10.29 20.28 -9.28
C GLY A 43 9.73 19.85 -10.64
N ASN A 44 10.61 19.50 -11.57
CA ASN A 44 10.26 19.12 -12.94
C ASN A 44 9.51 17.77 -13.07
N CYS A 45 9.38 17.01 -11.97
CA CYS A 45 8.60 15.79 -11.95
C CYS A 45 7.09 16.05 -11.98
N VAL A 46 6.64 17.27 -11.67
CA VAL A 46 5.23 17.66 -11.65
C VAL A 46 5.01 18.99 -12.36
N ASN A 47 3.90 19.13 -13.06
CA ASN A 47 3.46 20.39 -13.66
C ASN A 47 2.24 20.91 -12.90
N ILE A 48 2.26 22.20 -12.59
CA ILE A 48 1.18 22.90 -11.89
C ILE A 48 0.50 23.83 -12.90
N THR A 49 -0.80 23.65 -13.09
CA THR A 49 -1.63 24.50 -13.96
C THR A 49 -2.78 25.10 -13.16
N ASN A 50 -3.14 26.36 -13.39
CA ASN A 50 -4.31 26.97 -12.76
C ASN A 50 -5.59 26.57 -13.54
N THR A 51 -6.60 26.05 -12.84
CA THR A 51 -7.90 25.75 -13.45
C THR A 51 -8.80 26.99 -13.42
N SER A 52 -9.29 27.39 -14.60
CA SER A 52 -10.11 28.61 -14.75
C SER A 52 -11.46 28.55 -14.06
N ARG A 53 -11.95 27.35 -13.67
CA ARG A 53 -13.25 27.17 -13.04
C ARG A 53 -13.31 27.60 -11.57
N ASN A 54 -12.22 27.40 -10.81
CA ASN A 54 -12.21 27.59 -9.34
C ASN A 54 -10.97 28.33 -8.82
N ASN A 55 -10.09 28.81 -9.70
CA ASN A 55 -8.79 29.40 -9.32
C ASN A 55 -7.95 28.45 -8.46
N GLU A 56 -8.11 27.15 -8.68
CA GLU A 56 -7.46 26.06 -7.98
C GLU A 56 -6.28 25.53 -8.80
N PHE A 57 -5.25 25.06 -8.12
CA PHE A 57 -4.10 24.43 -8.76
C PHE A 57 -4.40 22.98 -9.11
N PHE A 58 -4.13 22.61 -10.36
CA PHE A 58 -4.20 21.26 -10.88
C PHE A 58 -2.78 20.72 -11.09
N ILE A 59 -2.47 19.60 -10.43
CA ILE A 59 -1.16 18.97 -10.42
C ILE A 59 -1.17 17.78 -11.39
N THR A 60 -0.20 17.73 -12.29
CA THR A 60 -0.03 16.62 -13.25
C THR A 60 1.38 16.07 -13.17
N PRO A 61 1.57 14.73 -13.18
CA PRO A 61 2.90 14.16 -13.23
C PRO A 61 3.53 14.39 -14.62
N SER A 62 4.83 14.62 -14.63
CA SER A 62 5.63 14.67 -15.85
C SER A 62 5.89 13.26 -16.36
N THR A 63 5.64 13.02 -17.64
CA THR A 63 5.82 11.69 -18.29
C THR A 63 7.19 11.55 -18.95
N THR A 64 8.14 12.44 -18.64
CA THR A 64 9.52 12.28 -19.11
C THR A 64 10.17 11.09 -18.40
N ILE A 65 11.08 10.41 -19.09
CA ILE A 65 11.75 9.22 -18.52
C ILE A 65 12.38 9.51 -17.15
N PRO A 66 13.16 10.60 -16.96
CA PRO A 66 13.75 10.91 -15.65
C PRO A 66 12.70 11.13 -14.56
N ALA A 67 11.63 11.88 -14.87
CA ALA A 67 10.56 12.15 -13.91
C ALA A 67 9.83 10.88 -13.47
N VAL A 68 9.57 9.95 -14.39
CA VAL A 68 8.92 8.67 -14.06
C VAL A 68 9.79 7.84 -13.11
N PHE A 69 11.11 7.78 -13.34
CA PHE A 69 12.03 7.08 -12.44
C PHE A 69 12.11 7.73 -11.07
N GLU A 70 12.19 9.06 -11.00
CA GLU A 70 12.28 9.79 -9.75
C GLU A 70 10.98 9.70 -8.92
N LEU A 71 9.81 9.86 -9.57
CA LEU A 71 8.52 9.65 -8.92
C LEU A 71 8.36 8.21 -8.43
N ASN A 72 8.79 7.22 -9.22
CA ASN A 72 8.76 5.83 -8.80
C ASN A 72 9.68 5.59 -7.59
N PHE A 73 10.89 6.16 -7.60
CA PHE A 73 11.82 6.07 -6.48
C PHE A 73 11.19 6.58 -5.17
N TYR A 74 10.56 7.76 -5.18
CA TYR A 74 9.87 8.28 -3.98
C TYR A 74 8.65 7.44 -3.59
N SER A 75 7.89 6.91 -4.56
CA SER A 75 6.72 6.06 -4.27
C SER A 75 7.10 4.77 -3.52
N ASN A 76 8.33 4.27 -3.68
CA ASN A 76 8.80 3.08 -2.98
C ASN A 76 8.93 3.28 -1.46
N GLY A 77 8.96 4.53 -0.96
CA GLY A 77 8.95 4.79 0.48
C GLY A 77 7.71 4.24 1.19
N VAL A 78 6.55 4.35 0.56
CA VAL A 78 5.26 3.87 1.10
C VAL A 78 5.16 2.35 1.01
N PHE A 79 5.89 1.72 0.08
CA PHE A 79 5.82 0.28 -0.16
C PHE A 79 6.15 -0.54 1.09
N HIS A 80 7.16 -0.13 1.86
CA HIS A 80 7.57 -0.83 3.09
C HIS A 80 6.49 -0.85 4.18
N VAL A 81 5.59 0.13 4.17
CA VAL A 81 4.46 0.22 5.11
C VAL A 81 3.44 -0.88 4.83
N PHE A 82 3.16 -1.15 3.56
CA PHE A 82 2.04 -2.01 3.14
C PHE A 82 2.45 -3.37 2.59
N ILE A 83 3.74 -3.64 2.33
CA ILE A 83 4.19 -4.86 1.65
C ILE A 83 3.69 -6.14 2.31
N LYS A 84 3.69 -6.20 3.64
CA LYS A 84 3.22 -7.38 4.37
C LYS A 84 1.73 -7.64 4.14
N GLU A 85 0.91 -6.59 4.17
CA GLU A 85 -0.53 -6.67 3.90
C GLU A 85 -0.80 -7.00 2.43
N ALA A 86 -0.05 -6.39 1.52
CA ALA A 86 -0.12 -6.69 0.09
C ALA A 86 0.19 -8.16 -0.21
N ILE A 87 1.17 -8.76 0.48
CA ILE A 87 1.48 -10.19 0.38
C ILE A 87 0.28 -11.05 0.83
N ILE A 88 -0.38 -10.68 1.93
CA ILE A 88 -1.58 -11.39 2.39
C ILE A 88 -2.72 -11.26 1.36
N ALA A 89 -2.99 -10.05 0.87
CA ALA A 89 -4.02 -9.78 -0.13
C ALA A 89 -3.77 -10.56 -1.44
N CYS A 90 -2.53 -10.55 -1.94
CA CYS A 90 -2.12 -11.33 -3.11
C CYS A 90 -2.29 -12.83 -2.88
N SER A 91 -2.00 -13.31 -1.67
CA SER A 91 -2.17 -14.72 -1.30
C SER A 91 -3.64 -15.14 -1.25
N LEU A 92 -4.49 -14.29 -0.68
CA LEU A 92 -5.96 -14.47 -0.69
C LEU A 92 -6.48 -14.55 -2.12
N HIS A 93 -6.13 -13.58 -2.96
CA HIS A 93 -6.55 -13.55 -4.35
C HIS A 93 -6.08 -14.79 -5.12
N ALA A 94 -4.84 -15.26 -4.90
CA ALA A 94 -4.32 -16.48 -5.50
C ALA A 94 -5.07 -17.75 -5.06
N ILE A 95 -5.50 -17.82 -3.80
CA ILE A 95 -6.30 -18.94 -3.27
C ILE A 95 -7.70 -18.94 -3.88
N GLN A 96 -8.36 -17.77 -3.90
CA GLN A 96 -9.72 -17.62 -4.43
C GLN A 96 -9.79 -17.88 -5.94
N SER A 97 -8.88 -17.30 -6.72
CA SER A 97 -8.82 -17.50 -8.17
C SER A 97 -8.62 -18.97 -8.55
N ARG A 98 -7.84 -19.73 -7.78
CA ARG A 98 -7.67 -21.18 -7.97
C ARG A 98 -8.96 -21.96 -7.69
N ARG A 99 -9.73 -21.59 -6.65
CA ARG A 99 -11.02 -22.24 -6.35
C ARG A 99 -12.05 -21.99 -7.44
N TYR A 100 -12.12 -20.76 -7.94
CA TYR A 100 -13.03 -20.40 -9.03
C TYR A 100 -12.73 -21.22 -10.30
N ARG A 101 -11.45 -21.37 -10.66
CA ARG A 101 -11.04 -22.20 -11.82
C ARG A 101 -11.34 -23.69 -11.63
N ASN A 102 -11.34 -24.19 -10.39
CA ASN A 102 -11.55 -25.60 -10.08
C ASN A 102 -13.03 -25.98 -9.90
N GLY A 103 -13.98 -25.05 -10.12
CA GLY A 103 -15.42 -25.36 -10.17
C GLY A 103 -16.06 -25.75 -8.83
N THR A 104 -15.41 -25.46 -7.69
CA THR A 104 -15.98 -25.77 -6.36
C THR A 104 -17.04 -24.74 -5.98
N ASN A 105 -18.26 -24.90 -6.50
CA ASN A 105 -19.42 -24.03 -6.26
C ASN A 105 -20.17 -24.29 -4.94
N GLY A 106 -19.59 -25.04 -3.98
CA GLY A 106 -20.32 -25.57 -2.82
C GLY A 106 -19.93 -25.03 -1.45
N VAL A 107 -18.81 -24.32 -1.31
CA VAL A 107 -18.39 -23.66 -0.05
C VAL A 107 -18.51 -22.16 -0.25
N SER A 108 -18.99 -21.43 0.75
CA SER A 108 -19.05 -19.97 0.71
C SER A 108 -17.71 -19.41 0.20
N PRO A 109 -17.71 -18.60 -0.88
CA PRO A 109 -16.49 -18.21 -1.60
C PRO A 109 -15.48 -17.42 -0.75
N SER A 110 -15.87 -17.03 0.46
CA SER A 110 -15.13 -16.19 1.39
C SER A 110 -14.37 -16.95 2.49
N LEU A 111 -14.66 -18.23 2.78
CA LEU A 111 -14.01 -18.92 3.92
C LEU A 111 -12.66 -19.53 3.55
N ILE A 112 -11.60 -19.11 4.22
CA ILE A 112 -10.23 -19.59 3.99
C ILE A 112 -9.60 -19.95 5.34
N SER A 113 -8.96 -21.13 5.40
CA SER A 113 -8.16 -21.52 6.57
C SER A 113 -6.98 -20.55 6.74
N GLN A 114 -6.83 -20.01 7.94
CA GLN A 114 -5.70 -19.13 8.28
C GLN A 114 -4.35 -19.81 8.05
N GLU A 115 -4.18 -21.07 8.43
CA GLU A 115 -2.95 -21.83 8.16
C GLU A 115 -2.66 -21.90 6.66
N HIS A 116 -3.68 -22.16 5.84
CA HIS A 116 -3.52 -22.21 4.39
C HIS A 116 -3.10 -20.86 3.81
N LEU A 117 -3.69 -19.77 4.31
CA LEU A 117 -3.33 -18.40 3.93
C LEU A 117 -1.90 -18.06 4.32
N VAL A 118 -1.51 -18.31 5.57
CA VAL A 118 -0.15 -18.04 6.07
C VAL A 118 0.89 -18.84 5.29
N ARG A 119 0.64 -20.12 4.98
CA ARG A 119 1.53 -20.94 4.16
C ARG A 119 1.68 -20.38 2.75
N LYS A 120 0.59 -19.92 2.14
CA LYS A 120 0.63 -19.31 0.81
C LYS A 120 1.39 -17.97 0.82
N ALA A 121 1.17 -17.14 1.83
CA ALA A 121 1.88 -15.88 2.05
C ALA A 121 3.37 -16.12 2.26
N ALA A 122 3.76 -17.05 3.14
CA ALA A 122 5.16 -17.39 3.36
C ALA A 122 5.85 -17.86 2.06
N SER A 123 5.16 -18.65 1.24
CA SER A 123 5.67 -19.07 -0.08
C SER A 123 5.93 -17.88 -1.01
N LEU A 124 5.04 -16.88 -0.99
CA LEU A 124 5.22 -15.65 -1.75
C LEU A 124 6.38 -14.81 -1.19
N CYS A 125 6.54 -14.74 0.13
CA CYS A 125 7.68 -14.07 0.75
C CYS A 125 9.03 -14.67 0.31
N TYR A 126 9.14 -16.01 0.24
CA TYR A 126 10.35 -16.67 -0.25
C TYR A 126 10.63 -16.42 -1.73
N LEU A 127 9.60 -16.17 -2.55
CA LEU A 127 9.80 -15.76 -3.94
C LEU A 127 10.35 -14.34 -4.03
N LEU A 128 9.90 -13.46 -3.13
CA LEU A 128 10.20 -12.04 -3.10
C LEU A 128 11.42 -11.67 -2.25
N SER A 129 12.07 -12.64 -1.59
CA SER A 129 13.13 -12.39 -0.61
C SER A 129 14.39 -11.75 -1.19
N ASN A 130 14.59 -11.81 -2.51
CA ASN A 130 15.70 -11.14 -3.18
C ASN A 130 15.39 -9.69 -3.56
N GLU A 131 14.11 -9.32 -3.59
CA GLU A 131 13.64 -7.98 -3.99
C GLU A 131 13.35 -7.11 -2.77
N PHE A 132 12.89 -7.72 -1.67
CA PHE A 132 12.40 -7.00 -0.50
C PHE A 132 12.84 -7.62 0.83
N THR A 133 13.16 -6.77 1.80
CA THR A 133 13.36 -7.17 3.19
C THR A 133 12.00 -7.31 3.89
N ILE A 134 11.43 -8.52 3.83
CA ILE A 134 10.08 -8.80 4.36
C ILE A 134 10.10 -9.01 5.89
N SER A 135 11.18 -9.57 6.41
CA SER A 135 11.38 -9.86 7.82
C SER A 135 12.66 -9.20 8.32
N LEU A 136 12.64 -8.71 9.56
CA LEU A 136 13.84 -8.24 10.23
C LEU A 136 14.79 -9.42 10.49
N PRO A 137 16.09 -9.15 10.77
CA PRO A 137 17.00 -10.19 11.23
C PRO A 137 16.39 -10.97 12.40
N CYS A 138 16.59 -12.29 12.40
CA CYS A 138 16.10 -13.22 13.43
C CYS A 138 14.57 -13.43 13.48
N GLN A 139 13.78 -12.81 12.60
CA GLN A 139 12.35 -13.10 12.50
C GLN A 139 12.07 -14.29 11.57
N VAL A 140 11.10 -15.11 11.95
CA VAL A 140 10.61 -16.22 11.11
C VAL A 140 9.51 -15.70 10.20
N ILE A 141 9.64 -15.90 8.88
CA ILE A 141 8.67 -15.42 7.88
C ILE A 141 7.25 -15.88 8.18
N TYR A 142 7.06 -17.12 8.61
CA TYR A 142 5.74 -17.63 9.01
C TYR A 142 5.09 -16.81 10.12
N GLN A 143 5.88 -16.40 11.12
CA GLN A 143 5.40 -15.55 12.20
C GLN A 143 5.04 -14.16 11.68
N VAL A 144 5.88 -13.56 10.84
CA VAL A 144 5.59 -12.26 10.20
C VAL A 144 4.28 -12.30 9.40
N CYS A 145 4.07 -13.36 8.64
CA CYS A 145 2.82 -13.57 7.90
C CYS A 145 1.62 -13.74 8.84
N HIS A 146 1.78 -14.48 9.93
CA HIS A 146 0.73 -14.68 10.93
C HIS A 146 0.31 -13.36 11.56
N GLU A 147 1.26 -12.58 12.08
CA GLU A 147 1.02 -11.25 12.66
C GLU A 147 0.34 -10.31 11.66
N SER A 148 0.71 -10.41 10.38
CA SER A 148 0.10 -9.57 9.33
C SER A 148 -1.36 -9.95 9.06
N VAL A 149 -1.72 -11.24 9.16
CA VAL A 149 -3.12 -11.68 9.11
C VAL A 149 -3.88 -11.18 10.34
N GLU A 150 -3.28 -11.26 11.53
CA GLU A 150 -3.89 -10.77 12.77
C GLU A 150 -4.14 -9.26 12.73
N ARG A 151 -3.20 -8.46 12.20
CA ARG A 151 -3.41 -7.01 12.01
C ARG A 151 -4.59 -6.72 11.08
N LEU A 152 -4.70 -7.45 9.96
CA LEU A 152 -5.84 -7.29 9.04
C LEU A 152 -7.17 -7.68 9.69
N ILE A 153 -7.18 -8.61 10.63
CA ILE A 153 -8.36 -8.93 11.45
C ILE A 153 -8.67 -7.79 12.42
N GLN A 154 -7.66 -7.24 13.10
CA GLN A 154 -7.81 -6.11 14.02
C GLN A 154 -8.34 -4.84 13.32
N TYR A 155 -7.89 -4.59 12.10
CA TYR A 155 -8.40 -3.50 11.25
C TYR A 155 -9.81 -3.77 10.70
N GLY A 156 -10.40 -4.94 10.94
CA GLY A 156 -11.71 -5.33 10.44
C GLY A 156 -11.75 -5.62 8.94
N ILE A 157 -10.59 -5.76 8.29
CA ILE A 157 -10.48 -6.09 6.87
C ILE A 157 -10.76 -7.58 6.66
N LEU A 158 -10.32 -8.43 7.59
CA LEU A 158 -10.63 -9.85 7.63
C LEU A 158 -11.53 -10.16 8.83
N LEU A 159 -12.44 -11.12 8.65
CA LEU A 159 -13.34 -11.58 9.70
C LEU A 159 -13.02 -13.03 10.02
N VAL A 160 -13.00 -13.36 11.31
CA VAL A 160 -12.89 -14.73 11.78
C VAL A 160 -14.27 -15.37 11.68
N ALA A 161 -14.36 -16.48 10.96
CA ALA A 161 -15.58 -17.28 10.92
C ALA A 161 -15.73 -18.07 12.23
N GLU A 162 -16.94 -18.09 12.78
CA GLU A 162 -17.31 -18.90 13.95
C GLU A 162 -17.30 -20.41 13.66
#